data_AF-A0AAN7TQE3-F1
#
_entry.id   AF-A0AAN7TQE3-F1
#
_cell.length_a   1.000
_cell.length_b   1.000
_cell.length_c   1.000
_cell.angle_alpha   90.00
_cell.angle_beta   90.00
_cell.angle_gamma   90.00
#
_symmetry.space_group_name_H-M   'P 1'
#
loop_
_entity.id
_entity.type
_entity.pdbx_description
1 polymer ?
#
loop_
_entity_poly.entity_id
_entity_poly.type
_entity_poly.pdbx_seq_one_letter_code
_entity_poly.pdbx_strand_id
1 'polypeptide(L)'
;MTSLTTTSDTFESLYSHLVQTYSYPVLPHPSAHGHDPSLTARISSLSLHPTLEALLHILNSDLSSAHFLCRHMQNRPAWEGMYIHGLLHRVEGDYRNAEAWYGDVAQSDAFSNSWPGQDGLGNAKVFIGQVESLRKQKLGDKEVLEKESGREIDRLVQWCKKQFGTEKVEDATVAWVKPGEKERAIAANMIVGGEGWRKF
;
A
#
# COMPACT_ATOMS: atom_id res chain seq x y z
N MET A 1 -1.96 43.24 5.68
CA MET A 1 -1.29 42.00 6.11
C MET A 1 -2.33 40.90 6.12
N THR A 2 -2.52 40.24 4.99
CA THR A 2 -3.45 39.12 4.86
C THR A 2 -2.78 37.90 5.48
N SER A 3 -3.26 37.47 6.64
CA SER A 3 -2.84 36.22 7.26
C SER A 3 -3.17 35.09 6.30
N LEU A 4 -2.14 34.44 5.75
CA LEU A 4 -2.31 33.19 5.04
C LEU A 4 -2.76 32.18 6.09
N THR A 5 -4.05 31.85 6.09
CA THR A 5 -4.54 30.65 6.74
C THR A 5 -3.85 29.47 6.07
N THR A 6 -2.78 28.97 6.66
CA THR A 6 -2.26 27.64 6.36
C THR A 6 -3.37 26.68 6.76
N THR A 7 -4.14 26.21 5.79
CA THR A 7 -5.09 25.13 5.99
C THR A 7 -4.29 23.97 6.57
N SER A 8 -4.60 23.59 7.82
CA SER A 8 -3.96 22.45 8.46
C SER A 8 -4.22 21.22 7.60
N ASP A 9 -3.17 20.44 7.35
CA ASP A 9 -3.34 19.18 6.65
C ASP A 9 -4.20 18.23 7.47
N THR A 10 -5.05 17.49 6.77
CA THR A 10 -5.87 16.40 7.28
C THR A 10 -5.70 15.21 6.34
N PHE A 11 -6.13 14.03 6.78
CA PHE A 11 -6.20 12.88 5.88
C PHE A 11 -7.00 13.22 4.61
N GLU A 12 -8.18 13.82 4.76
CA GLU A 12 -9.07 14.10 3.62
C GLU A 12 -8.49 15.11 2.64
N SER A 13 -7.81 16.15 3.15
CA SER A 13 -7.20 17.17 2.28
C SER A 13 -6.03 16.60 1.49
N LEU A 14 -5.17 15.79 2.12
CA LEU A 14 -4.03 15.16 1.42
C LEU A 14 -4.49 14.05 0.48
N TYR A 15 -5.40 13.19 0.90
CA TYR A 15 -5.95 12.13 0.06
C TYR A 15 -6.64 12.72 -1.19
N SER A 16 -7.51 13.72 -1.01
CA SER A 16 -8.19 14.40 -2.12
C SER A 16 -7.19 15.06 -3.07
N HIS A 17 -6.17 15.73 -2.54
CA HIS A 17 -5.12 16.33 -3.34
C HIS A 17 -4.38 15.28 -4.19
N LEU A 18 -3.96 14.16 -3.58
CA LEU A 18 -3.22 13.10 -4.26
C LEU A 18 -4.02 12.48 -5.41
N VAL A 19 -5.28 12.08 -5.16
CA VAL A 19 -6.12 11.39 -6.17
C VAL A 19 -6.66 12.32 -7.26
N GLN A 20 -6.66 13.63 -7.04
CA GLN A 20 -7.04 14.62 -8.06
C GLN A 20 -5.85 15.11 -8.88
N THR A 21 -4.64 15.04 -8.33
CA THR A 21 -3.42 15.55 -8.98
C THR A 21 -2.70 14.47 -9.78
N TYR A 22 -2.72 13.22 -9.29
CA TYR A 22 -1.99 12.11 -9.86
C TYR A 22 -2.93 10.95 -10.19
N SER A 23 -2.61 10.21 -11.27
CA SER A 23 -3.26 8.92 -11.54
C SER A 23 -2.96 7.93 -10.42
N TYR A 24 -3.91 7.04 -10.13
CA TYR A 24 -3.67 5.94 -9.21
C TYR A 24 -2.50 5.05 -9.66
N PRO A 25 -1.65 4.61 -8.73
CA PRO A 25 -0.44 3.90 -9.09
C PRO A 25 -0.75 2.51 -9.66
N VAL A 26 -0.17 2.22 -10.82
CA VAL A 26 -0.27 0.93 -11.52
C VAL A 26 1.11 0.42 -11.90
N LEU A 27 1.96 1.32 -12.38
CA LEU A 27 3.32 1.03 -12.80
C LEU A 27 4.32 1.71 -11.85
N PRO A 28 5.57 1.20 -11.78
CA PRO A 28 6.59 1.83 -10.97
C PRO A 28 6.80 3.27 -11.40
N HIS A 29 6.92 4.17 -10.41
CA HIS A 29 7.26 5.55 -10.66
C HIS A 29 8.68 5.64 -11.27
N PRO A 30 8.91 6.48 -12.29
CA PRO A 30 10.22 6.56 -12.96
C PRO A 30 11.31 7.17 -12.08
N SER A 31 10.93 7.96 -11.06
CA SER A 31 11.85 8.52 -10.08
C SER A 31 11.87 7.68 -8.81
N ALA A 32 13.03 7.60 -8.16
CA ALA A 32 13.18 7.03 -6.82
C ALA A 32 12.54 7.89 -5.73
N HIS A 33 12.20 9.15 -6.04
CA HIS A 33 11.41 10.02 -5.17
C HIS A 33 9.93 9.92 -5.53
N GLY A 34 9.08 10.20 -4.53
CA GLY A 34 7.64 10.37 -4.75
C GLY A 34 7.32 11.51 -5.73
N HIS A 35 6.03 11.64 -6.06
CA HIS A 35 5.53 12.68 -6.95
C HIS A 35 5.88 14.08 -6.43
N ASP A 36 5.74 14.30 -5.12
CA ASP A 36 6.17 15.51 -4.45
C ASP A 36 6.87 15.15 -3.11
N PRO A 37 8.19 15.35 -3.00
CA PRO A 37 8.94 15.12 -1.76
C PRO A 37 8.44 15.96 -0.57
N SER A 38 7.80 17.11 -0.81
CA SER A 38 7.23 17.93 0.26
C SER A 38 6.01 17.28 0.91
N LEU A 39 5.30 16.39 0.19
CA LEU A 39 4.17 15.65 0.72
C LEU A 39 4.59 14.57 1.72
N THR A 40 5.79 13.99 1.59
CA THR A 40 6.27 12.95 2.53
C THR A 40 6.25 13.44 3.97
N ALA A 41 6.84 14.61 4.25
CA ALA A 41 6.85 15.17 5.61
C ALA A 41 5.44 15.55 6.09
N ARG A 42 4.59 16.05 5.19
CA ARG A 42 3.20 16.42 5.51
C ARG A 42 2.36 15.19 5.87
N ILE A 43 2.48 14.12 5.10
CA ILE A 43 1.83 12.82 5.37
C ILE A 43 2.20 12.31 6.75
N SER A 44 3.50 12.19 7.06
CA SER A 44 3.94 11.68 8.37
C SER A 44 3.59 12.61 9.53
N SER A 45 3.50 13.93 9.29
CA SER A 45 3.09 14.88 10.34
C SER A 45 1.65 14.67 10.83
N LEU A 46 0.79 14.00 10.05
CA LEU A 46 -0.56 13.65 10.47
C LEU A 46 -0.59 12.61 11.62
N SER A 47 0.49 11.84 11.81
CA SER A 47 0.60 10.76 12.80
C SER A 47 -0.64 9.84 12.78
N LEU A 48 -1.00 9.34 11.60
CA LEU A 48 -2.18 8.51 11.42
C LEU A 48 -1.94 7.07 11.89
N HIS A 49 -2.99 6.25 11.87
CA HIS A 49 -2.78 4.80 11.88
C HIS A 49 -1.86 4.40 10.70
N PRO A 50 -0.83 3.54 10.90
CA PRO A 50 0.18 3.25 9.87
C PRO A 50 -0.37 2.72 8.55
N THR A 51 -1.56 2.11 8.55
CA THR A 51 -2.25 1.66 7.33
C THR A 51 -2.67 2.81 6.43
N LEU A 52 -3.23 3.87 7.01
CA LEU A 52 -3.66 5.06 6.26
C LEU A 52 -2.45 5.88 5.81
N GLU A 53 -1.43 6.00 6.66
CA GLU A 53 -0.17 6.67 6.30
C GLU A 53 0.52 5.95 5.13
N ALA A 54 0.63 4.60 5.18
CA ALA A 54 1.21 3.82 4.09
C ALA A 54 0.46 3.99 2.76
N LEU A 55 -0.88 4.06 2.78
CA LEU A 55 -1.69 4.30 1.59
C LEU A 55 -1.45 5.68 0.99
N LEU A 56 -1.32 6.73 1.81
CA LEU A 56 -0.95 8.07 1.35
C LEU A 56 0.45 8.09 0.72
N HIS A 57 1.43 7.41 1.32
CA HIS A 57 2.76 7.28 0.73
C HIS A 57 2.75 6.52 -0.61
N ILE A 58 1.96 5.44 -0.73
CA ILE A 58 1.78 4.73 -2.01
C ILE A 58 1.18 5.66 -3.08
N LEU A 59 0.16 6.44 -2.74
CA LEU A 59 -0.44 7.43 -3.65
C LEU A 59 0.55 8.55 -4.04
N ASN A 60 1.45 8.94 -3.14
CA ASN A 60 2.55 9.86 -3.46
C ASN A 60 3.71 9.17 -4.21
N SER A 61 3.64 7.88 -4.53
CA SER A 61 4.78 7.09 -5.04
C SER A 61 6.02 7.10 -4.13
N ASP A 62 5.86 7.41 -2.84
CA ASP A 62 6.92 7.35 -1.82
C ASP A 62 7.00 5.94 -1.22
N LEU A 63 7.49 5.00 -2.04
CA LEU A 63 7.44 3.57 -1.72
C LEU A 63 8.39 3.19 -0.58
N SER A 64 9.43 3.99 -0.31
CA SER A 64 10.36 3.75 0.81
C SER A 64 9.67 3.95 2.16
N SER A 65 8.92 5.04 2.32
CA SER A 65 8.14 5.31 3.54
C SER A 65 7.01 4.28 3.70
N ALA A 66 6.34 3.91 2.61
CA ALA A 66 5.33 2.85 2.62
C ALA A 66 5.91 1.50 3.05
N HIS A 67 7.09 1.11 2.52
CA HIS A 67 7.80 -0.11 2.93
C HIS A 67 8.11 -0.13 4.41
N PHE A 68 8.65 0.98 4.93
CA PHE A 68 8.98 1.10 6.34
C PHE A 68 7.76 0.77 7.22
N LEU A 69 6.60 1.37 6.93
CA LEU A 69 5.36 1.11 7.68
C LEU A 69 4.85 -0.33 7.48
N CYS A 70 4.82 -0.82 6.24
CA CYS A 70 4.34 -2.16 5.92
C CYS A 70 5.16 -3.25 6.63
N ARG A 71 6.48 -3.09 6.75
CA ARG A 71 7.35 -4.05 7.46
C ARG A 71 7.01 -4.22 8.93
N HIS A 72 6.46 -3.18 9.56
CA HIS A 72 6.00 -3.27 10.95
C HIS A 72 4.63 -3.95 11.07
N MET A 73 3.88 -4.06 9.97
CA MET A 73 2.54 -4.67 9.92
C MET A 73 2.49 -5.94 9.03
N GLN A 74 3.64 -6.54 8.71
CA GLN A 74 3.72 -7.64 7.73
C GLN A 74 3.39 -9.03 8.29
N ASN A 75 2.85 -9.12 9.51
CA ASN A 75 2.58 -10.37 10.20
C ASN A 75 1.14 -10.40 10.72
N ARG A 76 0.58 -11.61 10.84
CA ARG A 76 -0.72 -11.84 11.47
C ARG A 76 -0.68 -11.37 12.93
N PRO A 77 -1.70 -10.66 13.43
CA PRO A 77 -3.03 -10.49 12.82
C PRO A 77 -3.21 -9.19 12.00
N ALA A 78 -2.15 -8.46 11.62
CA ALA A 78 -2.27 -7.22 10.84
C ALA A 78 -2.51 -7.50 9.34
N TRP A 79 -3.64 -8.12 9.03
CA TRP A 79 -3.98 -8.58 7.68
C TRP A 79 -4.07 -7.44 6.66
N GLU A 80 -4.58 -6.29 7.09
CA GLU A 80 -4.62 -5.06 6.30
C GLU A 80 -3.21 -4.53 5.98
N GLY A 81 -2.27 -4.60 6.92
CA GLY A 81 -0.87 -4.24 6.68
C GLY A 81 -0.20 -5.19 5.69
N MET A 82 -0.43 -6.50 5.84
CA MET A 82 -0.01 -7.52 4.89
C MET A 82 -0.60 -7.27 3.49
N TYR A 83 -1.88 -6.88 3.41
CA TYR A 83 -2.53 -6.58 2.14
C TYR A 83 -1.94 -5.33 1.47
N ILE A 84 -1.73 -4.25 2.24
CA ILE A 84 -1.08 -3.03 1.75
C ILE A 84 0.34 -3.32 1.26
N HIS A 85 1.06 -4.24 1.91
CA HIS A 85 2.38 -4.67 1.44
C HIS A 85 2.31 -5.40 0.09
N GLY A 86 1.30 -6.26 -0.13
CA GLY A 86 1.04 -6.85 -1.44
C GLY A 86 0.72 -5.80 -2.51
N LEU A 87 -0.11 -4.80 -2.17
CA LEU A 87 -0.44 -3.67 -3.03
C LEU A 87 0.83 -2.87 -3.40
N LEU A 88 1.68 -2.59 -2.41
CA LEU A 88 2.96 -1.91 -2.59
C LEU A 88 3.84 -2.66 -3.61
N HIS A 89 4.03 -3.97 -3.44
CA HIS A 89 4.80 -4.78 -4.39
C HIS A 89 4.20 -4.82 -5.80
N ARG A 90 2.85 -4.79 -5.93
CA ARG A 90 2.19 -4.66 -7.24
C ARG A 90 2.60 -3.37 -7.93
N VAL A 91 2.60 -2.25 -7.21
CA VAL A 91 3.01 -0.92 -7.71
C VAL A 91 4.50 -0.89 -8.07
N GLU A 92 5.37 -1.56 -7.28
CA GLU A 92 6.80 -1.70 -7.56
C GLU A 92 7.13 -2.59 -8.77
N GLY A 93 6.15 -3.38 -9.23
CA GLY A 93 6.32 -4.33 -10.31
C GLY A 93 6.90 -5.69 -9.89
N ASP A 94 6.85 -6.01 -8.59
CA ASP A 94 7.13 -7.35 -8.04
C ASP A 94 5.83 -8.17 -7.95
N TYR A 95 5.30 -8.51 -9.13
CA TYR A 95 3.98 -9.12 -9.28
C TYR A 95 3.84 -10.48 -8.60
N ARG A 96 4.87 -11.32 -8.65
CA ARG A 96 4.83 -12.63 -8.01
C ARG A 96 4.74 -12.52 -6.49
N ASN A 97 5.41 -11.53 -5.91
CA ASN A 97 5.34 -11.29 -4.47
C ASN A 97 3.98 -10.69 -4.10
N ALA A 98 3.45 -9.76 -4.91
CA ALA A 98 2.09 -9.25 -4.76
C ALA A 98 1.03 -10.38 -4.75
N GLU A 99 1.11 -11.34 -5.69
CA GLU A 99 0.20 -12.48 -5.72
C GLU A 99 0.29 -13.37 -4.47
N ALA A 100 1.50 -13.56 -3.95
CA ALA A 100 1.72 -14.34 -2.73
C ALA A 100 1.06 -13.66 -1.52
N TRP A 101 1.29 -12.35 -1.36
CA TRP A 101 0.64 -11.55 -0.32
C TRP A 101 -0.88 -11.58 -0.45
N TYR A 102 -1.42 -11.39 -1.65
CA TYR A 102 -2.87 -11.44 -1.89
C TYR A 102 -3.45 -12.81 -1.54
N GLY A 103 -2.72 -13.90 -1.82
CA GLY A 103 -3.08 -15.24 -1.38
C GLY A 103 -3.12 -15.38 0.14
N ASP A 104 -2.13 -14.83 0.85
CA ASP A 104 -2.03 -14.90 2.31
C ASP A 104 -3.17 -14.15 3.02
N VAL A 105 -3.68 -13.07 2.43
CA VAL A 105 -4.74 -12.21 3.01
C VAL A 105 -6.12 -12.43 2.41
N ALA A 106 -6.29 -13.37 1.47
CA ALA A 106 -7.51 -13.53 0.68
C ALA A 106 -8.79 -13.71 1.52
N GLN A 107 -8.67 -14.26 2.73
CA GLN A 107 -9.78 -14.51 3.65
C GLN A 107 -10.00 -13.39 4.67
N SER A 108 -9.24 -12.30 4.60
CA SER A 108 -9.38 -11.16 5.50
C SER A 108 -10.51 -10.23 5.04
N ASP A 109 -11.12 -9.53 6.00
CA ASP A 109 -12.15 -8.53 5.73
C ASP A 109 -11.64 -7.38 4.86
N ALA A 110 -10.39 -6.94 5.09
CA ALA A 110 -9.77 -5.87 4.32
C ALA A 110 -9.66 -6.25 2.82
N PHE A 111 -9.20 -7.47 2.53
CA PHE A 111 -9.08 -7.97 1.16
C PHE A 111 -10.46 -8.17 0.53
N SER A 112 -11.37 -8.84 1.24
CA SER A 112 -12.73 -9.14 0.75
C SER A 112 -13.56 -7.88 0.50
N ASN A 113 -13.28 -6.79 1.21
CA ASN A 113 -13.89 -5.49 0.94
C ASN A 113 -13.44 -4.92 -0.42
N SER A 114 -12.15 -5.03 -0.76
CA SER A 114 -11.61 -4.54 -2.03
C SER A 114 -11.89 -5.48 -3.21
N TRP A 115 -11.86 -6.79 -2.99
CA TRP A 115 -12.11 -7.82 -3.99
C TRP A 115 -13.26 -8.73 -3.54
N PRO A 116 -14.51 -8.25 -3.61
CA PRO A 116 -15.66 -9.01 -3.11
C PRO A 116 -16.02 -10.19 -4.01
N GLY A 117 -16.77 -11.13 -3.44
CA GLY A 117 -17.30 -12.30 -4.14
C GLY A 117 -16.49 -13.57 -3.91
N GLN A 118 -17.06 -14.70 -4.35
CA GLN A 118 -16.50 -16.04 -4.11
C GLN A 118 -15.12 -16.25 -4.77
N ASP A 119 -14.82 -15.50 -5.83
CA ASP A 119 -13.55 -15.56 -6.55
C ASP A 119 -12.77 -14.23 -6.49
N GLY A 120 -12.82 -13.55 -5.35
CA GLY A 120 -12.10 -12.28 -5.14
C GLY A 120 -10.60 -12.39 -5.42
N LEU A 121 -9.96 -13.47 -4.96
CA LEU A 121 -8.54 -13.73 -5.21
C LEU A 121 -8.24 -13.97 -6.69
N GLY A 122 -9.09 -14.72 -7.40
CA GLY A 122 -8.93 -14.95 -8.85
C GLY A 122 -8.99 -13.63 -9.62
N ASN A 123 -9.98 -12.79 -9.34
CA ASN A 123 -10.12 -11.46 -9.94
C ASN A 123 -8.91 -10.57 -9.67
N ALA A 124 -8.40 -10.56 -8.44
CA ALA A 124 -7.22 -9.78 -8.08
C ALA A 124 -5.95 -10.24 -8.82
N LYS A 125 -5.77 -11.57 -8.99
CA LYS A 125 -4.66 -12.13 -9.77
C LYS A 125 -4.77 -11.83 -11.26
N VAL A 126 -5.99 -11.87 -11.83
CA VAL A 126 -6.22 -11.43 -13.21
C VAL A 126 -5.78 -9.98 -13.39
N PHE A 127 -6.16 -9.10 -12.45
CA PHE A 127 -5.73 -7.70 -12.47
C PHE A 127 -4.20 -7.55 -12.38
N ILE A 128 -3.53 -8.26 -11.45
CA ILE A 128 -2.05 -8.28 -11.38
C ILE A 128 -1.43 -8.69 -12.73
N GLY A 129 -1.95 -9.75 -13.36
CA GLY A 129 -1.47 -10.22 -14.66
C GLY A 129 -1.67 -9.21 -15.80
N GLN A 130 -2.76 -8.45 -15.77
CA GLN A 130 -2.99 -7.35 -16.73
C GLN A 130 -1.99 -6.20 -16.53
N VAL A 131 -1.73 -5.82 -15.27
CA VAL A 131 -0.73 -4.80 -14.93
C VAL A 131 0.68 -5.25 -15.34
N GLU A 132 1.02 -6.52 -15.10
CA GLU A 132 2.29 -7.10 -15.53
C GLU A 132 2.44 -7.07 -17.06
N SER A 133 1.38 -7.43 -17.79
CA SER A 133 1.34 -7.40 -19.25
C SER A 133 1.52 -5.98 -19.78
N LEU A 134 0.87 -4.98 -19.16
CA LEU A 134 1.08 -3.57 -19.48
C LEU A 134 2.54 -3.18 -19.29
N ARG A 135 3.16 -3.54 -18.16
CA ARG A 135 4.55 -3.15 -17.86
C ARG A 135 5.53 -3.78 -18.84
N LYS A 136 5.49 -5.11 -18.96
CA LYS A 136 6.50 -5.93 -19.66
C LYS A 136 6.29 -5.97 -21.17
N GLN A 137 5.04 -5.97 -21.62
CA GLN A 137 4.69 -6.22 -23.02
C GLN A 137 4.02 -5.01 -23.68
N LYS A 138 3.71 -3.95 -22.90
CA LYS A 138 2.94 -2.77 -23.37
C LYS A 138 1.55 -3.14 -23.90
N LEU A 139 0.98 -4.22 -23.35
CA LEU A 139 -0.35 -4.71 -23.70
C LEU A 139 -1.37 -4.31 -22.63
N GLY A 140 -2.50 -3.75 -23.07
CA GLY A 140 -3.59 -3.31 -22.21
C GLY A 140 -3.77 -1.81 -22.21
N ASP A 141 -4.91 -1.37 -21.67
CA ASP A 141 -5.26 0.03 -21.53
C ASP A 141 -4.83 0.53 -20.15
N LYS A 142 -3.87 1.45 -20.13
CA LYS A 142 -3.33 2.01 -18.90
C LYS A 142 -4.40 2.76 -18.10
N GLU A 143 -5.29 3.50 -18.75
CA GLU A 143 -6.32 4.30 -18.06
C GLU A 143 -7.35 3.38 -17.38
N VAL A 144 -7.71 2.27 -18.03
CA VAL A 144 -8.59 1.25 -17.43
C VAL A 144 -7.95 0.62 -16.20
N LEU A 145 -6.65 0.29 -16.26
CA LEU A 145 -5.94 -0.29 -15.14
C LEU A 145 -5.73 0.71 -13.99
N GLU A 146 -5.55 2.00 -14.30
CA GLU A 146 -5.50 3.07 -13.30
C GLU A 146 -6.84 3.21 -12.57
N LYS A 147 -7.97 3.14 -13.29
CA LYS A 147 -9.30 3.13 -12.68
C LYS A 147 -9.54 1.93 -11.77
N GLU A 148 -9.12 0.74 -12.18
CA GLU A 148 -9.25 -0.47 -11.36
C GLU A 148 -8.33 -0.44 -10.13
N SER A 149 -7.10 0.07 -10.27
CA SER A 149 -6.21 0.34 -9.14
C SER A 149 -6.82 1.34 -8.16
N GLY A 150 -7.44 2.40 -8.68
CA GLY A 150 -8.15 3.38 -7.86
C GLY A 150 -9.31 2.79 -7.11
N ARG A 151 -10.14 1.97 -7.76
CA ARG A 151 -11.23 1.23 -7.11
C ARG A 151 -10.73 0.34 -5.97
N GLU A 152 -9.61 -0.35 -6.16
CA GLU A 152 -8.99 -1.17 -5.10
C GLU A 152 -8.52 -0.32 -3.91
N ILE A 153 -7.75 0.75 -4.20
CA ILE A 153 -7.18 1.64 -3.20
C ILE A 153 -8.28 2.37 -2.43
N ASP A 154 -9.30 2.89 -3.10
CA ASP A 154 -10.39 3.63 -2.48
C ASP A 154 -11.20 2.74 -1.54
N ARG A 155 -11.49 1.50 -1.93
CA ARG A 155 -12.16 0.53 -1.06
C ARG A 155 -11.32 0.21 0.17
N LEU A 156 -10.01 0.03 -0.01
CA LEU A 156 -9.10 -0.23 1.10
C LEU A 156 -8.98 0.97 2.04
N VAL A 157 -8.87 2.19 1.50
CA VAL A 157 -8.90 3.44 2.27
C VAL A 157 -10.20 3.56 3.05
N GLN A 158 -11.37 3.37 2.41
CA GLN A 158 -12.66 3.41 3.07
C GLN A 158 -12.77 2.40 4.21
N TRP A 159 -12.27 1.18 4.00
CA TRP A 159 -12.24 0.15 5.05
C TRP A 159 -11.34 0.58 6.21
N CYS A 160 -10.10 1.01 5.94
CA CYS A 160 -9.17 1.48 6.97
C CYS A 160 -9.72 2.67 7.76
N LYS A 161 -10.37 3.64 7.10
CA LYS A 161 -11.04 4.77 7.77
C LYS A 161 -12.13 4.29 8.73
N LYS A 162 -12.93 3.30 8.32
CA LYS A 162 -13.98 2.74 9.17
C LYS A 162 -13.40 2.00 10.38
N GLN A 163 -12.28 1.31 10.23
CA GLN A 163 -11.67 0.55 11.33
C GLN A 163 -10.89 1.43 12.30
N PHE A 164 -10.13 2.40 11.79
CA PHE A 164 -9.11 3.10 12.57
C PHE A 164 -9.38 4.60 12.78
N GLY A 165 -10.33 5.17 12.02
CA GLY A 165 -10.51 6.62 11.96
C GLY A 165 -9.37 7.34 11.24
N THR A 166 -9.46 8.66 11.15
CA THR A 166 -8.44 9.53 10.51
C THR A 166 -7.84 10.53 11.49
N GLU A 167 -8.11 10.35 12.77
CA GLU A 167 -7.58 11.21 13.83
C GLU A 167 -6.11 10.88 14.10
N LYS A 168 -5.41 11.84 14.70
CA LYS A 168 -4.04 11.66 15.15
C LYS A 168 -3.95 10.52 16.16
N VAL A 169 -3.00 9.62 15.96
CA VAL A 169 -2.68 8.50 16.85
C VAL A 169 -1.40 8.85 17.61
N GLU A 170 -1.50 8.99 18.93
CA GLU A 170 -0.34 9.34 19.78
C GLU A 170 0.68 8.19 19.91
N ASP A 171 0.23 6.93 19.83
CA ASP A 171 1.10 5.75 19.83
C ASP A 171 0.65 4.76 18.74
N ALA A 172 1.27 4.89 17.56
CA ALA A 172 1.02 4.01 16.42
C ALA A 172 1.73 2.64 16.54
N THR A 173 2.58 2.44 17.55
CA THR A 173 3.32 1.18 17.72
C THR A 173 2.43 0.01 18.12
N VAL A 174 1.20 0.30 18.56
CA VAL A 174 0.16 -0.70 18.84
C VAL A 174 -0.24 -1.50 17.59
N ALA A 175 -0.02 -0.94 16.39
CA ALA A 175 -0.24 -1.63 15.12
C ALA A 175 0.94 -2.54 14.73
N TRP A 176 2.08 -2.46 15.42
CA TRP A 176 3.26 -3.22 15.08
C TRP A 176 3.15 -4.67 15.52
N VAL A 177 3.32 -5.59 14.58
CA VAL A 177 3.25 -7.02 14.84
C VAL A 177 4.63 -7.64 14.74
N LYS A 178 5.16 -8.04 15.91
CA LYS A 178 6.46 -8.72 15.98
C LYS A 178 6.41 -10.03 15.19
N PRO A 179 7.44 -10.32 14.36
CA PRO A 179 7.53 -11.60 13.66
C PRO A 179 7.62 -12.74 14.67
N GLY A 180 6.96 -13.86 14.40
CA GLY A 180 7.10 -15.09 15.16
C GLY A 180 8.49 -15.71 14.97
N GLU A 181 8.78 -16.78 15.71
CA GLU A 181 10.11 -17.41 15.70
C GLU A 181 10.46 -18.00 14.32
N LYS A 182 9.47 -18.56 13.64
CA LYS A 182 9.61 -19.11 12.29
C LYS A 182 9.91 -18.02 11.26
N GLU A 183 9.21 -16.89 11.34
CA GLU A 183 9.40 -15.73 10.48
C GLU A 183 10.78 -15.09 10.72
N ARG A 184 11.22 -15.02 11.99
CA ARG A 184 12.58 -14.58 12.34
C ARG A 184 13.66 -15.51 11.80
N ALA A 185 13.46 -16.82 11.89
CA ALA A 185 14.41 -17.80 11.36
C ALA A 185 14.51 -17.73 9.83
N ILE A 186 13.39 -17.55 9.14
CA ILE A 186 13.35 -17.32 7.69
C ILE A 186 14.10 -16.02 7.34
N ALA A 187 13.82 -14.91 8.03
CA ALA A 187 14.52 -13.64 7.82
C ALA A 187 16.03 -13.73 8.10
N ALA A 188 16.44 -14.44 9.15
CA ALA A 188 17.85 -14.66 9.49
C ALA A 188 18.57 -15.51 8.43
N ASN A 189 17.94 -16.57 7.93
CA ASN A 189 18.49 -17.41 6.86
C ASN A 189 18.64 -16.64 5.54
N MET A 190 17.77 -15.66 5.27
CA MET A 190 17.84 -14.79 4.10
C MET A 190 19.02 -13.78 4.14
N ILE A 191 19.51 -13.41 5.33
CA ILE A 191 20.68 -12.53 5.49
C ILE A 191 21.98 -13.30 5.24
N VAL A 192 22.00 -14.60 5.53
CA VAL A 192 23.23 -15.42 5.54
C VAL A 192 23.37 -16.30 4.28
N GLY A 193 22.29 -16.60 3.57
CA GLY A 193 22.30 -17.40 2.34
C GLY A 193 21.54 -16.72 1.21
N GLY A 194 22.26 -16.32 0.16
CA GLY A 194 21.73 -15.63 -1.04
C GLY A 194 20.83 -16.46 -1.96
N GLU A 195 20.00 -17.35 -1.41
CA GLU A 195 19.03 -18.17 -2.14
C GLU A 195 17.68 -18.15 -1.39
N GLY A 196 16.81 -17.20 -1.72
CA GLY A 196 15.50 -17.09 -1.06
C GLY A 196 14.51 -16.21 -1.82
N TRP A 197 13.42 -16.83 -2.28
CA TRP A 197 12.27 -16.16 -2.89
C TRP A 197 11.53 -15.27 -1.87
N ARG A 198 11.98 -14.02 -1.74
CA ARG A 198 11.28 -12.81 -1.27
C ARG A 198 12.38 -11.75 -1.14
N LYS A 199 12.41 -10.77 -2.05
CA LYS A 199 13.37 -9.66 -1.99
C LYS A 199 12.80 -8.57 -1.07
N PHE A 200 13.57 -8.15 -0.08
CA PHE A 200 13.30 -6.98 0.78
C PHE A 200 14.03 -5.76 0.25
#